data_AF-A0A838MKR1-F1
#
_entry.id   AF-A0A838MKR1-F1
#
_cell.length_a   1.000
_cell.length_b   1.000
_cell.length_c   1.000
_cell.angle_alpha   90.00
_cell.angle_beta   90.00
_cell.angle_gamma   90.00
#
_symmetry.space_group_name_H-M   'P 1'
#
loop_
_entity.id
_entity.type
_entity.pdbx_description
1 polymer ?
#
loop_
_entity_poly.entity_id
_entity_poly.type
_entity_poly.pdbx_seq_one_letter_code
_entity_poly.pdbx_strand_id
1 'polypeptide(L)'
;MTQPAPLMPHATASWLIDTTALSFEQIAEFCGLHILEVQAMADDLASSKYTGRDPVRAGELTMAEIEKGQADPDYRLKMFKAPVNVNRTKGPRYTPVSKRQDKPDGIAWILRHHPEISDAQIGKLIGTTRTTIAAIRDRSHWNIANINPKDPVTLGLCSQRELDSIVAKAAKRAGIEDDGQDAIRLGDDREALIEELRAERDATVRAAGEAAQEAEAAAWLEAKRAAEAAGE
;
A
#
# COMPACT_ATOMS: atom_id res chain seq x y z
N MET A 1 29.96 -18.46 -10.67
CA MET A 1 28.89 -17.52 -10.25
C MET A 1 27.59 -18.06 -10.81
N THR A 2 26.64 -18.41 -9.96
CA THR A 2 25.36 -18.99 -10.39
C THR A 2 24.51 -17.89 -11.04
N GLN A 3 24.06 -18.12 -12.27
CA GLN A 3 23.16 -17.18 -12.97
C GLN A 3 21.75 -17.19 -12.34
N PRO A 4 20.97 -16.11 -12.44
CA PRO A 4 19.59 -16.10 -11.98
C PRO A 4 18.75 -17.13 -12.76
N ALA A 5 17.87 -17.84 -12.06
CA ALA A 5 16.94 -18.79 -12.66
C ALA A 5 15.76 -18.08 -13.35
N PRO A 6 15.14 -18.69 -14.38
CA PRO A 6 13.96 -18.14 -15.05
C PRO A 6 12.76 -18.00 -14.10
N LEU A 7 11.78 -17.17 -14.46
CA LEU A 7 10.64 -16.84 -13.57
C LEU A 7 9.82 -18.06 -13.15
N MET A 8 9.67 -19.03 -14.05
CA MET A 8 8.94 -20.29 -13.82
C MET A 8 9.80 -21.49 -14.22
N PRO A 9 10.76 -21.92 -13.37
CA PRO A 9 11.77 -22.92 -13.73
C PRO A 9 11.23 -24.23 -14.30
N HIS A 10 10.18 -24.79 -13.68
CA HIS A 10 9.61 -26.08 -14.10
C HIS A 10 8.87 -25.97 -15.44
N ALA A 11 8.13 -24.89 -15.65
CA ALA A 11 7.42 -24.64 -16.91
C ALA A 11 8.39 -24.34 -18.06
N THR A 12 9.46 -23.60 -17.77
CA THR A 12 10.52 -23.32 -18.75
C THR A 12 11.30 -24.59 -19.08
N ALA A 13 11.63 -25.43 -18.09
CA ALA A 13 12.30 -26.72 -18.32
C ALA A 13 11.45 -27.65 -19.19
N SER A 14 10.15 -27.81 -18.88
CA SER A 14 9.23 -28.62 -19.69
C SER A 14 9.20 -28.15 -21.16
N TRP A 15 9.12 -26.83 -21.41
CA TRP A 15 9.16 -26.32 -22.78
C TRP A 15 10.49 -26.61 -23.49
N LEU A 16 11.62 -26.46 -22.80
CA LEU A 16 12.95 -26.73 -23.36
C LEU A 16 13.13 -28.21 -23.70
N ILE A 17 12.65 -29.12 -22.84
CA ILE A 17 12.65 -30.57 -23.09
C ILE A 17 11.85 -30.89 -24.37
N ASP A 18 10.66 -30.32 -24.51
CA ASP A 18 9.76 -30.65 -25.62
C ASP A 18 10.16 -30.01 -26.96
N THR A 19 10.85 -28.86 -26.92
CA THR A 19 11.02 -27.99 -28.10
C THR A 19 12.47 -27.87 -28.59
N THR A 20 13.44 -28.36 -27.81
CA THR A 20 14.87 -28.21 -28.12
C THR A 20 15.63 -29.53 -27.99
N ALA A 21 16.81 -29.62 -28.60
CA ALA A 21 17.73 -30.73 -28.49
C ALA A 21 18.79 -30.52 -27.38
N LEU A 22 18.51 -29.66 -26.39
CA LEU A 22 19.42 -29.40 -25.28
C LEU A 22 19.54 -30.62 -24.35
N SER A 23 20.70 -30.78 -23.73
CA SER A 23 20.92 -31.84 -22.75
C SER A 23 20.18 -31.55 -21.45
N PHE A 24 19.83 -32.60 -20.70
CA PHE A 24 19.19 -32.44 -19.40
C PHE A 24 20.07 -31.68 -18.40
N GLU A 25 21.39 -31.78 -18.51
CA GLU A 25 22.33 -31.01 -17.70
C GLU A 25 22.26 -29.51 -18.01
N GLN A 26 22.20 -29.14 -19.30
CA GLN A 26 22.05 -27.75 -19.72
C GLN A 26 20.73 -27.14 -19.22
N ILE A 27 19.64 -27.89 -19.32
CA ILE A 27 18.32 -27.46 -18.84
C ILE A 27 18.31 -27.33 -17.32
N ALA A 28 18.89 -28.30 -16.60
CA ALA A 28 19.02 -28.29 -15.15
C ALA A 28 19.83 -27.08 -14.66
N GLU A 29 20.98 -26.79 -15.27
CA GLU A 29 21.82 -25.65 -14.91
C GLU A 29 21.14 -24.31 -15.22
N PHE A 30 20.47 -24.18 -16.37
CA PHE A 30 19.78 -22.95 -16.75
C PHE A 30 18.55 -22.67 -15.86
N CYS A 31 17.75 -23.69 -15.59
CA CYS A 31 16.54 -23.56 -14.78
C CYS A 31 16.82 -23.58 -13.27
N GLY A 32 18.03 -23.97 -12.85
CA GLY A 32 18.37 -24.14 -11.43
C GLY A 32 17.63 -25.31 -10.78
N LEU A 33 17.40 -26.38 -11.54
CA LEU A 33 16.72 -27.60 -11.09
C LEU A 33 17.71 -28.74 -10.96
N HIS A 34 17.36 -29.77 -10.20
CA HIS A 34 18.16 -31.00 -10.17
C HIS A 34 17.94 -31.80 -11.46
N ILE A 35 18.98 -32.46 -11.96
CA ILE A 35 18.90 -33.26 -13.21
C ILE A 35 17.80 -34.33 -13.17
N LEU A 36 17.61 -34.97 -12.01
CA LEU A 36 16.55 -35.96 -11.80
C LEU A 36 15.14 -35.37 -11.94
N GLU A 37 14.96 -34.08 -11.61
CA GLU A 37 13.67 -33.40 -11.80
C GLU A 37 13.41 -33.17 -13.29
N VAL A 38 14.44 -32.77 -14.05
CA VAL A 38 14.37 -32.59 -15.51
C VAL A 38 14.10 -33.92 -16.22
N GLN A 39 14.78 -34.99 -15.82
CA GLN A 39 14.54 -36.35 -16.33
C GLN A 39 13.11 -36.81 -16.03
N ALA A 40 12.64 -36.61 -14.80
CA ALA A 40 11.28 -36.96 -14.43
C ALA A 40 10.23 -36.17 -15.22
N MET A 41 10.51 -34.92 -15.65
CA MET A 41 9.63 -34.15 -16.53
C MET A 41 9.60 -34.69 -17.96
N ALA A 42 10.74 -35.18 -18.46
CA ALA A 42 10.85 -35.82 -19.77
C ALA A 42 10.16 -37.19 -19.82
N ASP A 43 10.11 -37.90 -18.69
CA ASP A 43 9.37 -39.14 -18.56
C ASP A 43 7.85 -38.86 -18.55
N ASP A 44 7.12 -39.52 -19.46
CA ASP A 44 5.68 -39.35 -19.73
C ASP A 44 4.74 -39.51 -18.50
N LEU A 45 5.27 -39.99 -17.37
CA LEU A 45 4.54 -40.09 -16.10
C LEU A 45 4.28 -38.74 -15.41
N ALA A 46 5.07 -37.69 -15.71
CA ALA A 46 4.95 -36.36 -15.07
C ALA A 46 4.64 -35.21 -16.04
N SER A 47 4.70 -35.44 -17.36
CA SER A 47 4.46 -34.45 -18.42
C SER A 47 3.16 -33.65 -18.25
N SER A 48 2.11 -34.26 -17.69
CA SER A 48 0.81 -33.58 -17.49
C SER A 48 0.78 -32.48 -16.41
N LYS A 49 1.80 -32.37 -15.55
CA LYS A 49 1.79 -31.42 -14.42
C LYS A 49 2.16 -29.98 -14.79
N TYR A 50 2.90 -29.78 -15.87
CA TYR A 50 3.45 -28.45 -16.19
C TYR A 50 3.01 -28.01 -17.58
N THR A 51 2.38 -26.84 -17.66
CA THR A 51 2.17 -26.16 -18.95
C THR A 51 3.47 -25.46 -19.33
N GLY A 52 4.12 -25.95 -20.38
CA GLY A 52 5.38 -25.39 -20.89
C GLY A 52 5.29 -23.88 -21.13
N ARG A 53 6.31 -23.13 -20.68
CA ARG A 53 6.45 -21.68 -20.90
C ARG A 53 7.67 -21.38 -21.75
N ASP A 54 7.42 -20.89 -22.95
CA ASP A 54 8.44 -20.47 -23.91
C ASP A 54 9.37 -19.37 -23.33
N PRO A 55 10.66 -19.67 -23.07
CA PRO A 55 11.63 -18.71 -22.53
C PRO A 55 12.07 -17.66 -23.57
N VAL A 56 11.93 -17.93 -24.86
CA VAL A 56 12.24 -16.97 -25.93
C VAL A 56 11.14 -15.90 -25.97
N ARG A 57 9.88 -16.31 -25.94
CA ARG A 57 8.74 -15.38 -25.88
C ARG A 57 8.70 -14.61 -24.56
N ALA A 58 9.17 -15.21 -23.47
CA ALA A 58 9.37 -14.54 -22.19
C ALA A 58 10.53 -13.51 -22.19
N GLY A 59 11.40 -13.55 -23.19
CA GLY A 59 12.60 -12.72 -23.30
C GLY A 59 13.75 -13.16 -22.37
N GLU A 60 13.67 -14.36 -21.79
CA GLU A 60 14.68 -14.92 -20.89
C GLU A 60 15.84 -15.57 -21.67
N LEU A 61 15.55 -16.13 -22.85
CA LEU A 61 16.52 -16.66 -23.81
C LEU A 61 16.32 -16.05 -25.20
N THR A 62 17.32 -16.22 -26.06
CA THR A 62 17.21 -15.94 -27.50
C THR A 62 17.37 -17.24 -28.28
N MET A 63 16.81 -17.31 -29.49
CA MET A 63 16.96 -18.51 -30.32
C MET A 63 18.43 -18.80 -30.66
N ALA A 64 19.22 -17.75 -30.91
CA ALA A 64 20.66 -17.86 -31.15
C ALA A 64 21.43 -18.46 -29.95
N GLU A 65 20.93 -18.26 -28.72
CA GLU A 65 21.54 -18.84 -27.52
C GLU A 65 21.19 -20.33 -27.38
N ILE A 66 19.95 -20.70 -27.71
CA ILE A 66 19.52 -22.11 -27.75
C ILE A 66 20.31 -22.87 -28.81
N GLU A 67 20.50 -22.29 -30.01
CA GLU A 67 21.28 -22.91 -31.09
C GLU A 67 22.72 -23.22 -30.69
N LYS A 68 23.38 -22.32 -29.95
CA LYS A 68 24.72 -22.58 -29.39
C LYS A 68 24.70 -23.76 -28.41
N GLY A 69 23.70 -23.81 -27.53
CA GLY A 69 23.57 -24.92 -26.58
C GLY A 69 23.28 -26.25 -27.26
N GLN A 70 22.48 -26.27 -28.33
CA GLN A 70 22.21 -27.50 -29.09
C GLN A 70 23.43 -27.99 -29.88
N ALA A 71 24.34 -27.09 -30.29
CA ALA A 71 25.55 -27.44 -31.02
C ALA A 71 26.66 -28.02 -30.13
N ASP A 72 26.63 -27.72 -28.83
CA ASP A 72 27.64 -28.13 -27.86
C ASP A 72 26.98 -28.53 -26.52
N PRO A 73 26.93 -29.84 -26.19
CA PRO A 73 26.32 -30.34 -24.95
C PRO A 73 26.98 -29.80 -23.66
N ASP A 74 28.25 -29.39 -23.72
CA ASP A 74 28.98 -28.82 -22.58
C ASP A 74 28.76 -27.31 -22.44
N TYR A 75 28.06 -26.69 -23.39
CA TYR A 75 27.79 -25.27 -23.38
C TYR A 75 26.77 -24.89 -22.31
N ARG A 76 27.10 -23.83 -21.55
CA ARG A 76 26.23 -23.30 -20.50
C ARG A 76 25.43 -22.12 -21.02
N LEU A 77 24.12 -22.32 -21.16
CA LEU A 77 23.18 -21.28 -21.61
C LEU A 77 23.25 -20.04 -20.73
N LYS A 78 23.25 -18.86 -21.36
CA LYS A 78 23.27 -17.57 -20.66
C LYS A 78 21.93 -16.86 -20.75
N MET A 79 21.43 -16.41 -19.60
CA MET A 79 20.20 -15.62 -19.55
C MET A 79 20.36 -14.28 -20.28
N PHE A 80 19.43 -13.98 -21.19
CA PHE A 80 19.43 -12.73 -21.95
C PHE A 80 18.89 -11.55 -21.12
N LYS A 81 17.75 -11.76 -20.45
CA LYS A 81 17.14 -10.77 -19.56
C LYS A 81 16.67 -11.42 -18.27
N ALA A 82 17.07 -10.83 -17.14
CA ALA A 82 16.63 -11.29 -15.83
C ALA A 82 15.10 -11.16 -15.69
N PRO A 83 14.43 -12.11 -15.00
CA PRO A 83 13.00 -12.07 -14.81
C PRO A 83 12.60 -10.80 -14.04
N VAL A 84 11.74 -10.00 -14.67
CA VAL A 84 11.22 -8.79 -14.04
C VAL A 84 10.09 -9.20 -13.11
N ASN A 85 10.27 -8.97 -11.82
CA ASN A 85 9.21 -9.17 -10.84
C ASN A 85 8.12 -8.12 -11.11
N VAL A 86 7.01 -8.53 -11.72
CA VAL A 86 5.89 -7.63 -11.97
C VAL A 86 5.19 -7.33 -10.65
N ASN A 87 5.49 -6.18 -10.06
CA ASN A 87 4.75 -5.71 -8.90
C ASN A 87 3.27 -5.61 -9.28
N ARG A 88 2.44 -6.47 -8.67
CA ARG A 88 1.00 -6.49 -8.92
C ARG A 88 0.44 -5.09 -8.73
N THR A 89 -0.19 -4.54 -9.76
CA THR A 89 -0.89 -3.25 -9.66
C THR A 89 -1.90 -3.36 -8.53
N LYS A 90 -1.81 -2.49 -7.52
CA LYS A 90 -2.73 -2.51 -6.38
C LYS A 90 -4.15 -2.31 -6.91
N GLY A 91 -4.93 -3.39 -6.97
CA GLY A 91 -6.35 -3.36 -7.30
C GLY A 91 -7.16 -2.63 -6.22
N PRO A 92 -8.49 -2.48 -6.42
CA PRO A 92 -9.38 -1.92 -5.40
C PRO A 92 -9.19 -2.61 -4.05
N ARG A 93 -9.22 -1.84 -2.96
CA ARG A 93 -9.02 -2.39 -1.61
C ARG A 93 -10.03 -3.49 -1.34
N TYR A 94 -9.56 -4.63 -0.82
CA TYR A 94 -10.43 -5.69 -0.35
C TYR A 94 -11.25 -5.19 0.85
N THR A 95 -12.58 -5.23 0.72
CA THR A 95 -13.49 -4.93 1.84
C THR A 95 -13.91 -6.25 2.51
N PRO A 96 -13.63 -6.43 3.81
CA PRO A 96 -14.07 -7.59 4.58
C PRO A 96 -15.59 -7.80 4.48
N VAL A 97 -16.03 -9.06 4.54
CA VAL A 97 -17.45 -9.43 4.37
C VAL A 97 -18.37 -8.69 5.35
N SER A 98 -17.92 -8.52 6.60
CA SER A 98 -18.64 -7.80 7.67
C SER A 98 -18.99 -6.35 7.29
N LYS A 99 -18.16 -5.70 6.48
CA LYS A 99 -18.29 -4.30 6.07
C LYS A 99 -18.91 -4.13 4.68
N ARG A 100 -19.33 -5.21 4.02
CA ARG A 100 -19.91 -5.12 2.67
C ARG A 100 -21.32 -4.52 2.67
N GLN A 101 -22.07 -4.72 3.74
CA GLN A 101 -23.42 -4.15 3.90
C GLN A 101 -23.37 -2.62 4.07
N ASP A 102 -22.24 -2.07 4.53
CA ASP A 102 -22.03 -0.63 4.71
C ASP A 102 -21.65 0.09 3.40
N LYS A 103 -21.27 -0.66 2.34
CA LYS A 103 -20.85 -0.06 1.06
C LYS A 103 -21.91 0.82 0.42
N PRO A 104 -23.19 0.42 0.34
CA PRO A 104 -24.22 1.25 -0.27
C PRO A 104 -24.42 2.57 0.47
N ASP A 105 -24.35 2.57 1.80
CA ASP A 105 -24.42 3.78 2.65
C ASP A 105 -23.26 4.74 2.33
N GLY A 106 -22.03 4.22 2.22
CA GLY A 106 -20.85 5.00 1.85
C GLY A 106 -20.89 5.56 0.42
N ILE A 107 -21.39 4.77 -0.54
CA ILE A 107 -21.55 5.22 -1.93
C ILE A 107 -22.60 6.34 -2.00
N ALA A 108 -23.75 6.16 -1.32
CA ALA A 108 -24.80 7.16 -1.29
C ALA A 108 -24.34 8.48 -0.66
N TRP A 109 -23.46 8.42 0.35
CA TRP A 109 -22.85 9.61 0.95
C TRP A 109 -21.95 10.35 -0.03
N ILE A 110 -21.07 9.64 -0.75
CA ILE A 110 -20.18 10.26 -1.75
C ILE A 110 -21.00 10.89 -2.88
N LEU A 111 -21.99 10.18 -3.42
CA LEU A 111 -22.84 10.70 -4.50
C LEU A 111 -23.61 11.96 -4.08
N ARG A 112 -23.92 12.11 -2.78
CA ARG A 112 -24.65 13.25 -2.24
C ARG A 112 -23.75 14.45 -1.91
N HIS A 113 -22.58 14.22 -1.31
CA HIS A 113 -21.71 15.29 -0.80
C HIS A 113 -20.57 15.66 -1.75
N HIS A 114 -20.15 14.71 -2.59
CA HIS A 114 -19.02 14.86 -3.51
C HIS A 114 -19.36 14.39 -4.93
N PRO A 115 -20.33 15.06 -5.61
CA PRO A 115 -20.72 14.71 -6.99
C PRO A 115 -19.57 14.87 -8.01
N GLU A 116 -18.51 15.61 -7.68
CA GLU A 116 -17.31 15.80 -8.48
C GLU A 116 -16.44 14.53 -8.61
N ILE A 117 -16.61 13.57 -7.70
CA ILE A 117 -15.86 12.31 -7.70
C ILE A 117 -16.42 11.35 -8.75
N SER A 118 -15.54 10.80 -9.61
CA SER A 118 -15.97 9.88 -10.66
C SER A 118 -16.21 8.44 -10.17
N ASP A 119 -17.05 7.68 -10.86
CA ASP A 119 -17.38 6.29 -10.52
C ASP A 119 -16.14 5.39 -10.44
N ALA A 120 -15.11 5.69 -11.24
CA ALA A 120 -13.83 4.99 -11.18
C ALA A 120 -13.09 5.27 -9.87
N GLN A 121 -13.15 6.51 -9.36
CA GLN A 121 -12.58 6.89 -8.07
C GLN A 121 -13.36 6.27 -6.91
N ILE A 122 -14.71 6.28 -6.95
CA ILE A 122 -15.57 5.62 -5.96
C ILE A 122 -15.29 4.11 -5.90
N GLY A 123 -15.20 3.46 -7.06
CA GLY A 123 -14.90 2.03 -7.18
C GLY A 123 -13.56 1.66 -6.53
N LYS A 124 -12.54 2.49 -6.73
CA LYS A 124 -11.21 2.30 -6.12
C LYS A 124 -11.19 2.58 -4.61
N LEU A 125 -11.92 3.60 -4.16
CA LEU A 125 -11.95 4.04 -2.76
C LEU A 125 -12.68 3.03 -1.87
N ILE A 126 -13.89 2.62 -2.26
CA ILE A 126 -14.75 1.73 -1.46
C ILE A 126 -14.52 0.25 -1.79
N GLY A 127 -13.96 -0.07 -2.96
CA GLY A 127 -13.83 -1.45 -3.44
C GLY A 127 -15.14 -2.01 -3.96
N THR A 128 -15.82 -1.27 -4.84
CA THR A 128 -17.13 -1.63 -5.43
C THR A 128 -17.06 -1.61 -6.95
N THR A 129 -18.11 -2.10 -7.62
CA THR A 129 -18.22 -2.08 -9.08
C THR A 129 -18.98 -0.84 -9.57
N ARG A 130 -18.70 -0.42 -10.81
CA ARG A 130 -19.45 0.65 -11.48
C ARG A 130 -20.96 0.36 -11.57
N THR A 131 -21.33 -0.91 -11.74
CA THR A 131 -22.73 -1.35 -11.78
C THR A 131 -23.45 -1.09 -10.46
N THR A 132 -22.81 -1.35 -9.32
CA THR A 132 -23.39 -1.07 -8.00
C THR A 132 -23.52 0.44 -7.76
N ILE A 133 -22.55 1.23 -8.19
CA ILE A 133 -22.61 2.70 -8.08
C ILE A 133 -23.78 3.26 -8.89
N ALA A 134 -23.93 2.82 -10.15
CA ALA A 134 -25.05 3.20 -11.01
C ALA A 134 -26.39 2.82 -10.39
N ALA A 135 -26.52 1.58 -9.87
CA ALA A 135 -27.77 1.14 -9.23
C ALA A 135 -28.17 1.99 -8.00
N ILE A 136 -27.19 2.53 -7.26
CA ILE A 136 -27.46 3.42 -6.13
C ILE A 136 -27.85 4.81 -6.63
N ARG A 137 -27.15 5.34 -7.64
CA ARG A 137 -27.46 6.63 -8.28
C ARG A 137 -28.89 6.63 -8.86
N ASP A 138 -29.23 5.57 -9.59
CA ASP A 138 -30.52 5.42 -10.27
C ASP A 138 -31.62 4.89 -9.34
N ARG A 139 -31.32 4.72 -8.05
CA ARG A 139 -32.23 4.21 -7.03
C ARG A 139 -32.84 2.83 -7.36
N SER A 140 -32.13 2.03 -8.15
CA SER A 140 -32.54 0.68 -8.58
C SER A 140 -31.86 -0.45 -7.79
N HIS A 141 -31.05 -0.12 -6.78
CA HIS A 141 -30.49 -1.11 -5.86
C HIS A 141 -31.61 -1.81 -5.08
N TRP A 142 -31.53 -3.14 -4.95
CA TRP A 142 -32.58 -3.95 -4.30
C TRP A 142 -32.91 -3.49 -2.86
N ASN A 143 -31.94 -2.92 -2.14
CA ASN A 143 -32.10 -2.42 -0.77
C ASN A 143 -32.23 -0.89 -0.67
N ILE A 144 -32.60 -0.19 -1.75
CA ILE A 144 -32.56 1.28 -1.81
C ILE A 144 -33.36 1.98 -0.70
N ALA A 145 -34.43 1.35 -0.21
CA ALA A 145 -35.27 1.90 0.85
C ALA A 145 -34.54 2.02 2.20
N ASN A 146 -33.54 1.17 2.46
CA ASN A 146 -32.83 1.12 3.74
C ASN A 146 -31.43 1.75 3.67
N ILE A 147 -31.02 2.27 2.51
CA ILE A 147 -29.72 2.93 2.36
C ILE A 147 -29.78 4.30 3.02
N ASN A 148 -28.89 4.54 3.98
CA ASN A 148 -28.74 5.84 4.62
C ASN A 148 -27.34 6.41 4.33
N PRO A 149 -27.22 7.60 3.72
CA PRO A 149 -25.93 8.21 3.45
C PRO A 149 -25.11 8.39 4.74
N LYS A 150 -24.00 7.65 4.87
CA LYS A 150 -23.05 7.74 5.98
C LYS A 150 -21.62 7.86 5.46
N ASP A 151 -20.80 8.63 6.17
CA ASP A 151 -19.43 8.91 5.78
C ASP A 151 -18.61 7.61 5.66
N PRO A 152 -18.00 7.30 4.49
CA PRO A 152 -17.21 6.09 4.27
C PRO A 152 -15.98 5.97 5.18
N VAL A 153 -15.46 7.05 5.76
CA VAL A 153 -14.39 7.01 6.75
C VAL A 153 -14.92 6.47 8.08
N THR A 154 -16.07 6.97 8.55
CA THR A 154 -16.70 6.49 9.79
C THR A 154 -17.15 5.02 9.70
N LEU A 155 -17.54 4.57 8.51
CA LEU A 155 -17.87 3.18 8.25
C LEU A 155 -16.63 2.26 8.22
N GLY A 156 -15.42 2.85 8.12
CA GLY A 156 -14.15 2.13 8.00
C GLY A 156 -13.89 1.57 6.60
N LEU A 157 -14.49 2.15 5.56
CA LEU A 157 -14.32 1.73 4.17
C LEU A 157 -13.07 2.36 3.53
N CYS A 158 -12.70 3.57 3.95
CA CYS A 158 -11.51 4.27 3.51
C CYS A 158 -10.88 5.07 4.65
N SER A 159 -9.63 5.51 4.46
CA SER A 159 -8.99 6.44 5.41
C SER A 159 -9.30 7.89 5.05
N GLN A 160 -9.29 8.78 6.05
CA GLN A 160 -9.50 10.22 5.85
C GLN A 160 -8.57 10.79 4.76
N ARG A 161 -7.28 10.47 4.86
CA ARG A 161 -6.25 10.90 3.89
C ARG A 161 -6.58 10.49 2.45
N GLU A 162 -7.19 9.32 2.26
CA GLU A 162 -7.56 8.87 0.92
C GLU A 162 -8.76 9.62 0.38
N LEU A 163 -9.79 9.83 1.21
CA LEU A 163 -10.96 10.61 0.84
C LEU A 163 -10.56 12.04 0.46
N ASP A 164 -9.81 12.73 1.34
CA ASP A 164 -9.34 14.10 1.09
C ASP A 164 -8.52 14.19 -0.20
N SER A 165 -7.64 13.21 -0.45
CA SER A 165 -6.80 13.20 -1.65
C SER A 165 -7.61 13.03 -2.95
N ILE A 166 -8.75 12.34 -2.88
CA ILE A 166 -9.63 12.14 -4.04
C ILE A 166 -10.51 13.36 -4.24
N VAL A 167 -11.06 13.91 -3.15
CA VAL A 167 -11.87 15.14 -3.16
C VAL A 167 -11.05 16.29 -3.75
N ALA A 168 -9.85 16.55 -3.23
CA ALA A 168 -8.99 17.63 -3.73
C ALA A 168 -8.64 17.48 -5.23
N LYS A 169 -8.37 16.25 -5.68
CA LYS A 169 -8.10 15.97 -7.10
C LYS A 169 -9.35 16.13 -7.97
N ALA A 170 -10.52 15.75 -7.44
CA ALA A 170 -11.78 15.85 -8.15
C ALA A 170 -12.26 17.31 -8.25
N ALA A 171 -12.16 18.09 -7.16
CA ALA A 171 -12.44 19.52 -7.12
C ALA A 171 -11.57 20.30 -8.11
N LYS A 172 -10.25 20.06 -8.08
CA LYS A 172 -9.31 20.67 -9.04
C LYS A 172 -9.65 20.34 -10.49
N ARG A 173 -10.10 19.11 -10.78
CA ARG A 173 -10.54 18.70 -12.13
C ARG A 173 -11.87 19.33 -12.52
N ALA A 174 -12.77 19.54 -11.56
CA ALA A 174 -14.07 20.16 -11.76
C ALA A 174 -14.00 21.69 -11.90
N GLY A 175 -12.81 22.30 -11.74
CA GLY A 175 -12.67 23.77 -11.76
C GLY A 175 -13.28 24.46 -10.54
N ILE A 176 -13.56 23.68 -9.49
CA ILE A 176 -13.94 24.21 -8.18
C ILE A 176 -12.62 24.61 -7.53
N GLU A 177 -12.26 25.89 -7.63
CA GLU A 177 -11.23 26.46 -6.78
C GLU A 177 -11.77 26.41 -5.35
N ASP A 178 -11.14 25.58 -4.51
CA ASP A 178 -11.22 25.77 -3.07
C ASP A 178 -10.66 27.17 -2.81
N ASP A 179 -11.50 28.07 -2.30
CA ASP A 179 -11.20 29.48 -2.00
C ASP A 179 -10.01 29.62 -1.03
N GLY A 180 -9.45 28.51 -0.56
CA GLY A 180 -8.44 28.41 0.49
C GLY A 180 -8.99 28.85 1.84
N GLN A 181 -10.24 29.31 1.93
CA GLN A 181 -10.81 29.89 3.14
C GLN A 181 -10.92 28.88 4.28
N ASP A 182 -11.19 27.62 3.97
CA ASP A 182 -11.23 26.55 4.97
C ASP A 182 -9.81 26.15 5.43
N ALA A 183 -8.83 26.15 4.52
CA ALA A 183 -7.42 25.94 4.86
C ALA A 183 -6.83 27.12 5.65
N ILE A 184 -7.26 28.35 5.36
CA ILE A 184 -6.89 29.57 6.07
C ILE A 184 -7.51 29.59 7.47
N ARG A 185 -8.82 29.29 7.60
CA ARG A 185 -9.49 29.16 8.91
C ARG A 185 -8.86 28.08 9.78
N LEU A 186 -8.60 26.90 9.22
CA LEU A 186 -7.96 25.81 9.95
C LEU A 186 -6.51 26.16 10.35
N GLY A 187 -5.83 27.00 9.56
CA GLY A 187 -4.54 27.58 9.90
C GLY A 187 -4.63 28.52 11.11
N ASP A 188 -5.60 29.44 11.09
CA ASP A 188 -5.85 30.43 12.14
C ASP A 188 -6.23 29.76 13.47
N ASP A 189 -7.18 28.81 13.44
CA ASP A 189 -7.60 28.03 14.62
C ASP A 189 -6.43 27.23 15.23
N ARG A 190 -5.53 26.72 14.37
CA ARG A 190 -4.35 25.97 14.80
C ARG A 190 -3.30 26.88 15.43
N GLU A 191 -3.10 28.07 14.89
CA GLU A 191 -2.16 29.05 15.42
C GLU A 191 -2.62 29.56 16.78
N ALA A 192 -3.93 29.86 16.93
CA ALA A 192 -4.53 30.24 18.21
C ALA A 192 -4.33 29.16 19.29
N LEU A 193 -4.55 27.88 18.96
CA LEU A 193 -4.35 26.77 19.89
C LEU A 193 -2.88 26.61 20.31
N ILE A 194 -1.94 26.82 19.37
CA ILE A 194 -0.50 26.75 19.68
C ILE A 194 -0.10 27.89 20.63
N GLU A 195 -0.65 29.09 20.44
CA GLU A 195 -0.39 30.24 21.30
C GLU A 195 -0.97 30.02 22.71
N GLU A 196 -2.18 29.50 22.81
CA GLU A 196 -2.81 29.13 24.10
C GLU A 196 -1.94 28.14 24.88
N LEU A 197 -1.49 27.05 24.23
CA LEU A 197 -0.63 26.03 24.87
C LEU A 197 0.74 26.57 25.28
N ARG A 198 1.29 27.55 24.53
CA ARG A 198 2.54 28.22 24.91
C ARG A 198 2.35 29.11 26.13
N ALA A 199 1.26 29.89 26.16
CA ALA A 199 0.93 30.73 27.29
C ALA A 199 0.71 29.91 28.57
N GLU A 200 0.05 28.75 28.47
CA GLU A 200 -0.14 27.82 29.59
C GLU A 200 1.20 27.25 30.10
N ARG A 201 2.11 26.86 29.19
CA ARG A 201 3.47 26.43 29.58
C ARG A 201 4.26 27.54 30.27
N ASP A 202 4.24 28.75 29.72
CA ASP A 202 5.00 29.87 30.26
C ASP A 202 4.44 30.33 31.61
N ALA A 203 3.12 30.26 31.81
CA ALA A 203 2.49 30.48 33.10
C ALA A 203 2.91 29.41 34.12
N THR A 204 2.92 28.14 33.72
CA THR A 204 3.34 27.03 34.58
C THR A 204 4.81 27.14 34.98
N VAL A 205 5.69 27.50 34.05
CA VAL A 205 7.12 27.70 34.32
C VAL A 205 7.35 28.88 35.26
N ARG A 206 6.64 30.00 35.07
CA ARG A 206 6.71 31.16 35.97
C ARG A 206 6.22 30.81 37.37
N ALA A 207 5.06 30.16 37.49
CA ALA A 207 4.52 29.74 38.78
C ALA A 207 5.47 28.76 39.50
N ALA A 208 6.09 27.82 38.77
CA ALA A 208 7.09 26.92 39.34
C ALA A 208 8.36 27.66 39.81
N GLY A 209 8.81 28.68 39.05
CA GLY A 209 9.95 29.52 39.41
C GLY A 209 9.68 30.38 40.65
N GLU A 210 8.50 31.01 40.72
CA GLU A 210 8.06 31.80 41.88
C GLU A 210 7.94 30.93 43.13
N ALA A 211 7.32 29.76 43.01
CA ALA A 211 7.22 28.80 44.12
C ALA A 211 8.60 28.32 44.61
N ALA A 212 9.57 28.12 43.70
CA ALA A 212 10.94 27.77 44.07
C ALA A 212 11.65 28.92 44.81
N GLN A 213 11.48 30.16 44.35
CA GLN A 213 12.04 31.35 45.01
C GLN A 213 11.43 31.58 46.40
N GLU A 214 10.12 31.41 46.55
CA GLU A 214 9.43 31.49 47.84
C GLU A 214 9.89 30.41 48.80
N ALA A 215 10.08 29.17 48.32
CA ALA A 215 10.61 28.07 49.12
C ALA A 215 12.05 28.33 49.58
N GLU A 216 12.91 28.87 48.70
CA GLU A 216 14.29 29.24 49.04
C GLU A 216 14.34 30.38 50.05
N ALA A 217 13.50 31.41 49.89
CA ALA A 217 13.38 32.52 50.83
C ALA A 217 12.86 32.07 52.21
N ALA A 218 11.88 31.17 52.23
CA ALA A 218 11.36 30.58 53.47
C ALA A 218 12.44 29.76 54.20
N ALA A 219 13.19 28.93 53.47
CA ALA A 219 14.29 28.15 54.03
C ALA A 219 15.42 29.04 54.58
N TRP A 220 15.74 30.14 53.88
CA TRP A 220 16.72 31.11 54.37
C TRP A 220 16.26 31.80 55.66
N LEU A 221 14.99 32.21 55.75
CA LEU A 221 14.43 32.82 56.96
C LEU A 221 14.38 31.85 58.13
N GLU A 222 14.08 30.57 57.88
CA GLU A 222 14.09 29.52 58.90
C GLU A 222 15.50 29.25 59.41
N ALA A 223 16.48 29.12 58.51
CA ALA A 223 17.89 28.98 58.87
C ALA A 223 18.40 30.18 59.68
N LYS A 224 18.01 31.40 59.31
CA LYS A 224 18.34 32.61 60.05
C LYS A 224 17.74 32.60 61.46
N ARG A 225 16.46 32.25 61.61
CA ARG A 225 15.81 32.13 62.93
C ARG A 225 16.42 31.03 63.79
N ALA A 226 16.81 29.90 63.20
CA ALA A 226 17.50 28.83 63.90
C ALA A 226 18.90 29.27 64.39
N ALA A 227 19.62 30.06 63.59
CA ALA A 227 20.91 30.63 63.97
C ALA A 227 20.77 31.67 65.11
N GLU A 228 19.76 32.53 65.07
CA GLU A 228 19.45 33.48 66.15
C GLU A 228 19.04 32.76 67.45
N ALA A 229 18.28 31.66 67.37
CA ALA A 229 17.90 30.86 68.54
C ALA A 229 19.06 30.03 69.13
N ALA A 230 20.13 29.78 68.36
CA ALA A 230 21.31 29.05 68.80
C ALA A 230 22.39 29.95 69.42
N GLY A 231 22.17 31.26 69.50
CA GLY A 231 23.17 32.23 69.92
C GLY A 231 22.61 33.53 70.49
N GLU A 232 21.95 33.44 71.65
CA GLU A 232 22.19 34.29 72.82
C GLU A 232 22.01 33.47 74.11
#